data_AF-A0A9P2W2C3-F1
#
_entry.id   AF-A0A9P2W2C3-F1
#
_cell.length_a   1.000
_cell.length_b   1.000
_cell.length_c   1.000
_cell.angle_alpha   90.00
_cell.angle_beta   90.00
_cell.angle_gamma   90.00
#
_symmetry.space_group_name_H-M   'P 1'
#
loop_
_entity.id
_entity.type
_entity.pdbx_description
1 polymer ?
#
loop_
_entity_poly.entity_id
_entity_poly.type
_entity_poly.pdbx_seq_one_letter_code
_entity_poly.pdbx_strand_id
1 'polypeptide(L)'
;RDFAKHGIHGIGYKTDIYFFGPADNAISVANALYYVSDGKKNHIYLQNHIFDPIGTGIGHNLPTFYKVPLKFPYVLFPAAIPMREQGRALLGSYPSTHNCYGNAEPACKYAYGTPHTATIYSPYAILDYLGYLWRKK
;
A
#
# COMPACT_ATOMS: atom_id res chain seq x y z
N ARG A 1 -1.39 -24.51 8.14
CA ARG A 1 -1.92 -25.88 7.90
C ARG A 1 -3.31 -26.07 8.53
N ASP A 2 -3.60 -25.40 9.64
CA ASP A 2 -4.94 -25.40 10.27
C ASP A 2 -6.00 -24.64 9.45
N PHE A 3 -5.68 -23.43 8.97
CA PHE A 3 -6.52 -22.69 8.03
C PHE A 3 -6.92 -23.45 6.75
N ALA A 4 -6.14 -24.45 6.32
CA ALA A 4 -6.41 -25.23 5.11
C ALA A 4 -7.43 -26.34 5.34
N LYS A 5 -7.57 -26.74 6.60
CA LYS A 5 -8.43 -27.83 7.03
C LYS A 5 -9.67 -27.32 7.77
N HIS A 6 -9.54 -26.19 8.46
CA HIS A 6 -10.56 -25.64 9.35
C HIS A 6 -10.85 -24.14 9.10
N GLY A 7 -10.12 -23.48 8.20
CA GLY A 7 -10.37 -22.08 7.85
C GLY A 7 -11.46 -21.93 6.79
N ILE A 8 -12.19 -20.81 6.84
CA ILE A 8 -13.14 -20.46 5.78
C ILE A 8 -12.36 -20.02 4.54
N HIS A 9 -12.48 -20.77 3.46
CA HIS A 9 -11.88 -20.48 2.15
C HIS A 9 -12.93 -20.58 1.03
N GLY A 10 -12.58 -20.18 -0.19
CA GLY A 10 -13.53 -20.02 -1.30
C GLY A 10 -14.36 -18.72 -1.25
N ILE A 11 -13.96 -17.76 -0.40
CA ILE A 11 -14.62 -16.46 -0.19
C ILE A 11 -13.75 -15.30 -0.68
N GLY A 12 -14.31 -14.10 -0.79
CA GLY A 12 -13.54 -12.90 -1.18
C GLY A 12 -13.04 -12.86 -2.63
N TYR A 13 -13.32 -13.88 -3.46
CA TYR A 13 -12.87 -13.93 -4.84
C TYR A 13 -13.52 -12.87 -5.75
N LYS A 14 -14.63 -12.26 -5.33
CA LYS A 14 -15.29 -11.12 -6.00
C LYS A 14 -14.96 -9.78 -5.34
N THR A 15 -14.06 -9.76 -4.36
CA THR A 15 -13.75 -8.57 -3.57
C THR A 15 -12.47 -7.93 -4.09
N ASP A 16 -12.57 -6.66 -4.43
CA ASP A 16 -11.41 -5.80 -4.65
C ASP A 16 -11.06 -5.07 -3.36
N ILE A 17 -9.81 -5.19 -2.93
CA ILE A 17 -9.31 -4.53 -1.72
C ILE A 17 -8.40 -3.38 -2.15
N TYR A 18 -8.73 -2.17 -1.71
CA TYR A 18 -7.96 -0.95 -1.93
C TYR A 18 -7.41 -0.43 -0.62
N PHE A 19 -6.10 -0.28 -0.56
CA PHE A 19 -5.38 0.25 0.58
C PHE A 19 -4.81 1.63 0.27
N PHE A 20 -5.00 2.54 1.22
CA PHE A 20 -4.58 3.94 1.13
C PHE A 20 -3.77 4.27 2.40
N GLY A 21 -2.44 4.34 2.27
CA GLY A 21 -1.52 4.51 3.42
C GLY A 21 -1.71 3.50 4.56
N PRO A 22 -1.92 2.20 4.30
CA PRO A 22 -2.25 1.23 5.36
C PRO A 22 -1.07 1.00 6.31
N ALA A 23 -1.35 0.79 7.59
CA ALA A 23 -0.35 0.27 8.53
C ALA A 23 -0.06 -1.22 8.31
N ASP A 24 -0.94 -1.94 7.61
CA ASP A 24 -0.75 -3.34 7.26
C ASP A 24 0.16 -3.50 6.04
N ASN A 25 0.94 -4.57 6.03
CA ASN A 25 1.75 -4.92 4.88
C ASN A 25 0.88 -5.46 3.71
N ALA A 26 0.90 -4.75 2.59
CA ALA A 26 0.09 -5.04 1.41
C ALA A 26 0.38 -6.44 0.80
N ILE A 27 1.64 -6.90 0.84
CA ILE A 27 2.01 -8.24 0.35
C ILE A 27 1.41 -9.32 1.25
N SER A 28 1.48 -9.13 2.57
CA SER A 28 0.86 -10.04 3.54
C SER A 28 -0.65 -10.18 3.32
N VAL A 29 -1.33 -9.05 3.09
CA VAL A 29 -2.77 -9.06 2.81
C VAL A 29 -3.08 -9.68 1.45
N ALA A 30 -2.28 -9.41 0.41
CA ALA A 30 -2.43 -10.07 -0.88
C ALA A 30 -2.30 -11.60 -0.77
N ASN A 31 -1.34 -12.08 0.02
CA ASN A 31 -1.17 -13.50 0.32
C ASN A 31 -2.40 -14.10 1.03
N ALA A 32 -2.90 -13.41 2.05
CA ALA A 32 -4.09 -13.84 2.78
C ALA A 32 -5.31 -13.90 1.85
N LEU A 33 -5.53 -12.87 1.02
CA LEU A 33 -6.61 -12.82 0.04
C LEU A 33 -6.51 -13.95 -0.98
N TYR A 34 -5.30 -14.21 -1.49
CA TYR A 34 -5.03 -15.32 -2.40
C TYR A 34 -5.41 -16.67 -1.78
N TYR A 35 -5.05 -16.85 -0.53
CA TYR A 35 -5.37 -18.06 0.20
C TYR A 35 -6.87 -18.25 0.44
N VAL A 36 -7.56 -17.26 1.02
CA VAL A 36 -8.99 -17.38 1.34
C VAL A 36 -9.89 -17.40 0.10
N SER A 37 -9.38 -16.95 -1.05
CA SER A 37 -10.08 -16.98 -2.34
C SER A 37 -9.86 -18.26 -3.15
N ASP A 38 -9.20 -19.28 -2.60
CA ASP A 38 -8.79 -20.49 -3.33
C ASP A 38 -8.00 -20.17 -4.60
N GLY A 39 -7.11 -19.18 -4.49
CA GLY A 39 -6.24 -18.73 -5.58
C GLY A 39 -6.94 -17.90 -6.66
N LYS A 40 -8.25 -17.64 -6.54
CA LYS A 40 -9.03 -16.91 -7.55
C LYS A 40 -8.76 -15.40 -7.55
N LYS A 41 -8.29 -14.84 -6.44
CA LYS A 41 -7.94 -13.42 -6.32
C LYS A 41 -6.49 -13.28 -5.87
N ASN A 42 -5.63 -12.78 -6.76
CA ASN A 42 -4.18 -12.83 -6.57
C ASN A 42 -3.51 -11.50 -6.25
N HIS A 43 -4.28 -10.42 -6.08
CA HIS A 43 -3.73 -9.10 -5.82
C HIS A 43 -4.67 -8.23 -5.01
N ILE A 44 -4.08 -7.18 -4.43
CA ILE A 44 -4.78 -6.01 -3.91
C ILE A 44 -4.26 -4.74 -4.58
N TYR A 45 -4.91 -3.63 -4.31
CA TYR A 45 -4.52 -2.32 -4.79
C TYR A 45 -3.97 -1.47 -3.66
N LEU A 46 -2.85 -0.80 -3.89
CA LEU A 46 -2.16 0.03 -2.91
C LEU A 46 -1.95 1.44 -3.46
N GLN A 47 -2.20 2.44 -2.62
CA GLN A 47 -1.63 3.77 -2.73
C GLN A 47 -0.86 4.08 -1.47
N ASN A 48 0.37 4.56 -1.63
CA ASN A 48 1.23 4.90 -0.51
C ASN A 48 2.22 5.99 -0.91
N HIS A 49 2.50 6.93 -0.01
CA HIS A 49 3.50 7.97 -0.24
C HIS A 49 4.83 7.62 0.45
N ILE A 50 5.97 7.96 -0.18
CA ILE A 50 7.31 7.63 0.37
C ILE A 50 7.56 8.21 1.77
N PHE A 51 6.98 9.36 2.07
CA PHE A 51 7.07 10.01 3.38
C PHE A 51 5.78 9.86 4.19
N ASP A 52 4.97 8.85 3.90
CA ASP A 52 3.93 8.40 4.83
C ASP A 52 4.57 7.47 5.88
N PRO A 53 4.69 7.90 7.15
CA PRO A 53 5.32 7.10 8.19
C PRO A 53 4.48 5.87 8.58
N ILE A 54 3.16 5.89 8.36
CA ILE A 54 2.29 4.74 8.64
C ILE A 54 2.44 3.70 7.53
N GLY A 55 2.25 4.12 6.29
CA GLY A 55 2.34 3.25 5.13
C GLY A 55 3.73 2.65 4.91
N THR A 56 4.75 3.50 4.85
CA THR A 56 6.13 3.08 4.60
C THR A 56 6.87 2.64 5.85
N GLY A 57 6.66 3.32 6.99
CA GLY A 57 7.38 3.03 8.23
C GLY A 57 6.86 1.78 8.94
N ILE A 58 5.54 1.74 9.21
CA ILE A 58 4.91 0.64 9.95
C ILE A 58 4.52 -0.51 9.01
N GLY A 59 3.81 -0.20 7.92
CA GLY A 59 3.35 -1.23 6.99
C GLY A 59 4.44 -1.79 6.08
N HIS A 60 5.62 -1.14 6.04
CA HIS A 60 6.71 -1.47 5.13
C HIS A 60 6.24 -1.56 3.66
N ASN A 61 5.28 -0.71 3.30
CA ASN A 61 4.70 -0.70 1.98
C ASN A 61 5.54 0.12 1.02
N LEU A 62 5.62 -0.37 -0.23
CA LEU A 62 6.29 0.36 -1.31
C LEU A 62 5.55 1.66 -1.60
N PRO A 63 6.26 2.77 -1.82
CA PRO A 63 5.64 4.01 -2.27
C PRO A 63 5.16 3.89 -3.71
N THR A 64 4.00 4.49 -3.99
CA THR A 64 3.41 4.56 -5.32
C THR A 64 3.45 5.97 -5.89
N PHE A 65 3.70 6.99 -5.07
CA PHE A 65 3.96 8.37 -5.48
C PHE A 65 4.89 9.09 -4.48
N TYR A 66 5.53 10.17 -4.95
CA TYR A 66 6.72 10.75 -4.29
C TYR A 66 6.73 12.29 -4.20
N LYS A 67 5.79 12.96 -4.87
CA LYS A 67 5.84 14.41 -5.00
C LYS A 67 5.55 15.07 -3.65
N VAL A 68 6.33 16.09 -3.34
CA VAL A 68 6.19 16.92 -2.15
C VAL A 68 6.26 18.40 -2.51
N PRO A 69 5.64 19.29 -1.71
CA PRO A 69 5.72 20.72 -1.95
C PRO A 69 7.13 21.25 -1.62
N LEU A 70 7.91 21.56 -2.65
CA LEU A 70 9.21 22.22 -2.54
C LEU A 70 9.03 23.72 -2.27
N LYS A 71 8.90 24.10 -1.01
CA LYS A 71 8.74 25.50 -0.58
C LYS A 71 10.02 26.02 0.09
N PHE A 72 10.34 27.30 -0.13
CA PHE A 72 11.38 27.98 0.63
C PHE A 72 11.00 28.03 2.13
N PRO A 73 11.95 27.88 3.06
CA PRO A 73 13.40 27.67 2.87
C PRO A 73 13.80 26.20 2.66
N TYR A 74 12.87 25.25 2.70
CA TYR A 74 13.19 23.80 2.71
C TYR A 74 13.89 23.30 1.44
N VAL A 75 13.76 24.02 0.31
CA VAL A 75 14.55 23.76 -0.89
C VAL A 75 16.05 23.95 -0.65
N LEU A 76 16.44 24.85 0.26
CA LEU A 76 17.84 25.04 0.68
C LEU A 76 18.32 23.96 1.65
N PHE A 77 17.40 23.19 2.23
CA PHE A 77 17.71 22.13 3.19
C PHE A 77 16.98 20.83 2.81
N PRO A 78 17.36 20.15 1.72
CA PRO A 78 16.63 18.98 1.22
C PRO A 78 16.47 17.86 2.26
N ALA A 79 17.46 17.69 3.14
CA ALA A 79 17.41 16.71 4.22
C ALA A 79 16.30 16.97 5.27
N ALA A 80 15.77 18.20 5.36
CA ALA A 80 14.66 18.53 6.26
C ALA A 80 13.28 18.15 5.70
N ILE A 81 13.19 17.88 4.39
CA ILE A 81 11.92 17.55 3.72
C ILE A 81 11.28 16.28 4.31
N PRO A 82 11.99 15.14 4.48
CA PRO A 82 11.39 13.94 5.06
C PRO A 82 10.85 14.19 6.47
N MET A 83 11.62 14.86 7.33
CA MET A 83 11.20 15.17 8.71
C MET A 83 9.93 16.01 8.75
N ARG A 84 9.84 17.04 7.88
CA ARG A 84 8.68 17.91 7.79
C ARG A 84 7.44 17.15 7.30
N GLU A 85 7.56 16.39 6.22
CA GLU A 85 6.41 15.70 5.63
C GLU A 85 5.91 14.56 6.54
N GLN A 86 6.82 13.78 7.13
CA GLN A 86 6.45 12.75 8.11
C GLN A 86 5.85 13.37 9.37
N GLY A 87 6.41 14.46 9.88
CA GLY A 87 5.84 15.18 11.03
C GLY A 87 4.43 15.70 10.75
N ARG A 88 4.19 16.29 9.58
CA ARG A 88 2.85 16.73 9.15
C ARG A 88 1.87 15.57 9.06
N ALA A 89 2.30 14.42 8.54
CA ALA A 89 1.48 13.22 8.47
C ALA A 89 1.10 12.70 9.86
N LEU A 90 2.05 12.57 10.78
CA LEU A 90 1.80 12.11 12.15
C LEU A 90 0.90 13.05 12.95
N LEU A 91 1.05 14.37 12.74
CA LEU A 91 0.24 15.38 13.39
C LEU A 91 -1.15 15.57 12.75
N GLY A 92 -1.52 14.75 11.75
CA GLY A 92 -2.83 14.81 11.11
C GLY A 92 -3.05 16.08 10.28
N SER A 93 -1.99 16.75 9.82
CA SER A 93 -2.12 17.97 9.02
C SER A 93 -2.84 17.70 7.69
N TYR A 94 -3.55 18.70 7.17
CA TYR A 94 -4.14 18.66 5.85
C TYR A 94 -3.68 19.86 5.01
N PRO A 95 -3.22 19.67 3.75
CA PRO A 95 -2.88 18.39 3.12
C PRO A 95 -1.57 17.80 3.72
N SER A 96 -1.43 16.48 3.67
CA SER A 96 -0.22 15.74 4.10
C SER A 96 -0.04 14.44 3.31
N THR A 97 1.12 13.81 3.47
CA THR A 97 1.48 12.56 2.80
C THR A 97 0.64 11.35 3.23
N HIS A 98 -0.04 11.41 4.40
CA HIS A 98 -0.92 10.33 4.88
C HIS A 98 -2.42 10.60 4.60
N ASN A 99 -2.79 11.83 4.27
CA ASN A 99 -4.20 12.21 4.08
C ASN A 99 -4.58 12.41 2.60
N CYS A 100 -3.60 12.41 1.69
CA CYS A 100 -3.79 12.70 0.27
C CYS A 100 -3.77 11.44 -0.59
N TYR A 101 -4.82 10.63 -0.49
CA TYR A 101 -5.01 9.39 -1.26
C TYR A 101 -6.34 9.39 -2.04
N GLY A 102 -6.52 8.42 -2.93
CA GLY A 102 -7.74 8.22 -3.70
C GLY A 102 -8.05 9.37 -4.65
N ASN A 103 -9.33 9.75 -4.78
CA ASN A 103 -9.73 10.95 -5.52
C ASN A 103 -9.56 12.21 -4.67
N ALA A 104 -8.30 12.50 -4.32
CA ALA A 104 -7.97 13.59 -3.44
C ALA A 104 -8.37 14.96 -4.01
N GLU A 105 -8.64 15.92 -3.12
CA GLU A 105 -8.99 17.29 -3.47
C GLU A 105 -7.88 17.99 -4.29
N PRO A 106 -8.22 19.08 -5.02
CA PRO A 106 -7.23 19.85 -5.77
C PRO A 106 -6.01 20.29 -4.95
N ALA A 107 -6.18 20.61 -3.66
CA ALA A 107 -5.08 20.98 -2.77
C ALA A 107 -4.07 19.84 -2.58
N CYS A 108 -4.55 18.61 -2.38
CA CYS A 108 -3.70 17.41 -2.33
C CYS A 108 -3.00 17.18 -3.66
N LYS A 109 -3.72 17.24 -4.79
CA LYS A 109 -3.14 17.04 -6.14
C LYS A 109 -2.08 18.09 -6.47
N TYR A 110 -2.29 19.34 -6.04
CA TYR A 110 -1.33 20.41 -6.20
C TYR A 110 -0.06 20.17 -5.37
N ALA A 111 -0.21 19.84 -4.08
CA ALA A 111 0.91 19.67 -3.16
C ALA A 111 1.69 18.37 -3.38
N TYR A 112 0.99 17.24 -3.52
CA TYR A 112 1.55 15.89 -3.49
C TYR A 112 1.39 15.12 -4.81
N GLY A 113 0.78 15.74 -5.83
CA GLY A 113 0.53 15.10 -7.12
C GLY A 113 -0.72 14.22 -7.11
N THR A 114 -1.04 13.66 -8.26
CA THR A 114 -2.16 12.70 -8.38
C THR A 114 -1.72 11.36 -7.79
N PRO A 115 -2.43 10.80 -6.81
CA PRO A 115 -2.09 9.49 -6.26
C PRO A 115 -2.14 8.40 -7.35
N HIS A 116 -1.15 7.51 -7.35
CA HIS A 116 -1.08 6.38 -8.27
C HIS A 116 -1.38 5.08 -7.53
N THR A 117 -2.25 4.25 -8.09
CA THR A 117 -2.55 2.92 -7.56
C THR A 117 -1.59 1.90 -8.15
N ALA A 118 -0.88 1.17 -7.30
CA ALA A 118 -0.11 0.00 -7.68
C ALA A 118 -0.88 -1.28 -7.39
N THR A 119 -0.75 -2.27 -8.26
CA THR A 119 -1.28 -3.61 -8.03
C THR A 119 -0.22 -4.44 -7.30
N ILE A 120 -0.57 -4.94 -6.12
CA ILE A 120 0.32 -5.77 -5.30
C ILE A 120 -0.13 -7.21 -5.41
N TYR A 121 0.65 -8.00 -6.14
CA TYR A 121 0.40 -9.43 -6.33
C TYR A 121 0.90 -10.24 -5.15
N SER A 122 0.16 -11.30 -4.81
CA SER A 122 0.59 -12.37 -3.93
C SER A 122 1.79 -13.11 -4.55
N PRO A 123 2.95 -13.19 -3.87
CA PRO A 123 4.04 -14.07 -4.29
C PRO A 123 3.59 -15.53 -4.48
N TYR A 124 2.61 -16.01 -3.71
CA TYR A 124 2.09 -17.37 -3.88
C TYR A 124 1.40 -17.55 -5.22
N ALA A 125 0.70 -16.54 -5.73
CA ALA A 125 0.10 -16.64 -7.06
C ALA A 125 1.14 -16.76 -8.17
N ILE A 126 2.26 -16.05 -8.04
CA ILE A 126 3.38 -16.13 -8.98
C ILE A 126 4.02 -17.53 -8.92
N LEU A 127 4.25 -18.05 -7.72
CA LEU A 127 4.80 -19.39 -7.52
C LEU A 127 3.87 -20.49 -8.02
N ASP A 128 2.55 -20.34 -7.87
CA ASP A 128 1.54 -21.25 -8.40
C ASP A 128 1.56 -21.24 -9.93
N TYR A 129 1.58 -20.04 -10.54
CA TYR A 129 1.66 -19.88 -12.00
C TYR A 129 2.92 -20.53 -12.59
N LEU A 130 4.05 -20.41 -11.91
CA LEU A 130 5.32 -21.03 -12.30
C LEU A 130 5.40 -22.53 -11.95
N GLY A 131 4.36 -23.11 -11.34
CA GLY A 131 4.29 -24.54 -11.00
C GLY A 131 5.13 -24.97 -9.79
N TYR A 132 5.68 -24.03 -9.02
CA TYR A 132 6.55 -24.34 -7.87
C TYR A 132 5.78 -24.83 -6.64
N LEU A 133 4.51 -24.46 -6.49
CA LEU A 133 3.67 -24.86 -5.35
C LEU A 133 2.95 -26.19 -5.56
N TRP A 134 2.85 -26.69 -6.80
CA TRP A 134 2.22 -27.99 -7.14
C TRP A 134 3.04 -29.23 -6.72
N ARG A 135 4.18 -29.07 -6.04
CA ARG A 135 4.99 -30.19 -5.51
C ARG A 135 4.69 -30.60 -4.06
N LYS A 136 3.61 -30.09 -3.44
CA LYS A 136 3.19 -30.49 -2.07
C LYS A 136 1.69 -30.77 -1.94
N LYS A 137 1.12 -31.56 -2.85
CA LYS A 137 -0.11 -32.32 -2.57
C LYS A 137 0.23 -33.80 -2.48
#